data_AF-A0A352GGS3-F1
#
_entry.id   AF-A0A352GGS3-F1
#
_cell.length_a   1.000
_cell.length_b   1.000
_cell.length_c   1.000
_cell.angle_alpha   90.00
_cell.angle_beta   90.00
_cell.angle_gamma   90.00
#
_symmetry.space_group_name_H-M   'P 1'
#
loop_
_entity.id
_entity.type
_entity.pdbx_description
1 polymer ?
#
loop_
_entity_poly.entity_id
_entity_poly.type
_entity_poly.pdbx_seq_one_letter_code
_entity_poly.pdbx_strand_id
1 'polypeptide(L)'
;EAEAEQIASLVAWREARDDAKVAAALKALTEAAKSDANIMEPSIQCAHAGVTTGEWGQALRDVFGEYRAPTGISGAALGVAGDITAVRKRVEEVSSALGRRIKILVGKPGLDGHSNGAEQIAVRARDAGMEVVYEGIRLTPGQIVAAARDEA
;
A
#
# COMPACT_ATOMS: atom_id res chain seq x y z
N GLU A 1 22.92 0.80 8.69
CA GLU A 1 23.40 0.19 9.95
C GLU A 1 22.26 -0.44 10.72
N ALA A 2 21.26 0.34 11.20
CA ALA A 2 20.11 -0.20 11.93
C ALA A 2 19.33 -1.33 11.20
N GLU A 3 19.11 -1.21 9.89
CA GLU A 3 18.46 -2.28 9.11
C GLU A 3 19.29 -3.58 9.12
N ALA A 4 20.59 -3.49 8.86
CA ALA A 4 21.47 -4.65 8.82
C ALA A 4 21.58 -5.32 10.19
N GLU A 5 21.63 -4.53 11.27
CA GLU A 5 21.60 -5.03 12.65
C GLU A 5 20.28 -5.75 12.97
N GLN A 6 19.15 -5.19 12.53
CA GLN A 6 17.85 -5.82 12.73
C GLN A 6 17.73 -7.12 11.94
N ILE A 7 18.28 -7.18 10.72
CA ILE A 7 18.34 -8.41 9.93
C ILE A 7 19.18 -9.46 10.65
N ALA A 8 20.38 -9.10 11.13
CA ALA A 8 21.24 -10.03 11.86
C ALA A 8 20.58 -10.56 13.13
N SER A 9 19.93 -9.68 13.91
CA SER A 9 19.17 -10.04 15.10
C SER A 9 18.00 -10.98 14.78
N LEU A 10 17.29 -10.73 13.68
CA LEU A 10 16.18 -11.57 13.22
C LEU A 10 16.66 -12.96 12.79
N VAL A 11 17.80 -13.05 12.11
CA VAL A 11 18.41 -14.32 11.71
C VAL A 11 18.80 -15.13 12.95
N ALA A 12 19.55 -14.53 13.88
CA ALA A 12 19.94 -15.19 15.12
C ALA A 12 18.73 -15.62 15.96
N TRP A 13 17.68 -14.78 16.02
CA TRP A 13 16.43 -15.12 16.70
C TRP A 13 15.75 -16.36 16.10
N ARG A 14 15.72 -16.45 14.77
CA ARG A 14 15.15 -17.61 14.06
C ARG A 14 15.98 -18.87 14.23
N GLU A 15 17.30 -18.77 14.34
CA GLU A 15 18.18 -19.92 14.55
C GLU A 15 18.08 -20.49 15.98
N ALA A 16 17.82 -19.64 16.98
CA ALA A 16 17.81 -20.04 18.39
C ALA A 16 16.45 -20.54 18.90
N ARG A 17 15.36 -20.26 18.18
CA ARG A 17 13.99 -20.58 18.63
C ARG A 17 13.62 -22.04 18.33
N ASP A 18 12.53 -22.48 18.97
CA ASP A 18 11.95 -23.80 18.73
C ASP A 18 10.97 -23.74 17.54
N ASP A 19 11.46 -24.14 16.37
CA ASP A 19 10.66 -24.11 15.12
C ASP A 19 9.43 -25.02 15.16
N ALA A 20 9.44 -26.09 15.95
CA ALA A 20 8.26 -26.95 16.11
C ALA A 20 7.16 -26.23 16.89
N LYS A 21 7.51 -25.49 17.95
CA LYS A 21 6.57 -24.64 18.68
C LYS A 21 6.05 -23.48 17.83
N VAL A 22 6.91 -22.86 17.03
CA VAL A 22 6.52 -21.80 16.07
C VAL A 22 5.49 -22.34 15.08
N ALA A 23 5.76 -23.49 14.47
CA ALA A 23 4.85 -24.11 13.50
C ALA A 23 3.50 -24.48 14.15
N ALA A 24 3.51 -25.04 15.36
CA ALA A 24 2.29 -25.37 16.09
C ALA A 24 1.47 -24.13 16.45
N ALA A 25 2.12 -23.05 16.91
CA ALA A 25 1.47 -21.80 17.27
C ALA A 25 0.86 -21.10 16.03
N LEU A 26 1.60 -21.02 14.93
CA LEU A 26 1.10 -20.45 13.66
C LEU A 26 -0.08 -21.26 13.13
N LYS A 27 -0.03 -22.59 13.20
CA LYS A 27 -1.16 -23.45 12.81
C LYS A 27 -2.41 -23.15 13.64
N ALA A 28 -2.28 -23.08 14.96
CA ALA A 28 -3.39 -22.76 15.85
C ALA A 28 -3.98 -21.36 15.57
N LEU A 29 -3.12 -20.38 15.27
CA LEU A 29 -3.55 -19.03 14.88
C LEU A 29 -4.33 -19.06 13.56
N THR A 30 -3.83 -19.75 12.54
CA THR A 30 -4.51 -19.89 11.25
C THR A 30 -5.85 -20.63 11.39
N GLU A 31 -5.92 -21.68 12.23
CA GLU A 31 -7.16 -22.40 12.49
C GLU A 31 -8.19 -21.53 13.20
N ALA A 32 -7.78 -20.78 14.22
CA ALA A 32 -8.65 -19.84 14.91
C ALA A 32 -9.15 -18.73 13.97
N ALA A 33 -8.27 -18.17 13.13
CA ALA A 33 -8.62 -17.13 12.16
C ALA A 33 -9.62 -17.59 11.09
N LYS A 34 -9.69 -18.90 10.80
CA LYS A 34 -10.67 -19.49 9.86
C LYS A 34 -12.02 -19.79 10.50
N SER A 35 -12.17 -19.53 11.79
CA SER A 35 -13.35 -19.83 12.58
C SER A 35 -13.84 -18.59 13.33
N ASP A 36 -14.90 -18.72 14.12
CA ASP A 36 -15.37 -17.66 15.02
C ASP A 36 -14.68 -17.68 16.41
N ALA A 37 -13.60 -18.45 16.56
CA ALA A 37 -12.85 -18.54 17.80
C ALA A 37 -12.07 -17.25 18.11
N ASN A 38 -11.80 -17.02 19.39
CA ASN A 38 -10.98 -15.89 19.82
C ASN A 38 -9.52 -16.07 19.37
N ILE A 39 -9.03 -15.16 18.52
CA ILE A 39 -7.65 -15.19 18.01
C ILE A 39 -6.59 -14.76 19.03
N MET A 40 -6.97 -14.13 20.15
CA MET A 40 -6.02 -13.60 21.12
C MET A 40 -5.24 -14.69 21.84
N GLU A 41 -5.88 -15.83 22.12
CA GLU A 41 -5.19 -16.94 22.79
C GLU A 41 -4.06 -17.52 21.91
N PRO A 42 -4.31 -17.99 20.67
CA PRO A 42 -3.23 -18.48 19.80
C PRO A 42 -2.22 -17.38 19.42
N SER A 43 -2.64 -16.11 19.43
CA SER A 43 -1.76 -14.95 19.28
C SER A 43 -0.73 -14.85 20.41
N ILE A 44 -1.16 -15.00 21.67
CA ILE A 44 -0.26 -15.03 22.83
C ILE A 44 0.70 -16.22 22.72
N GLN A 45 0.21 -17.38 22.30
CA GLN A 45 1.06 -18.55 22.05
C GLN A 45 2.11 -18.29 20.96
N CYS A 46 1.76 -17.57 19.89
CA CYS A 46 2.73 -17.14 18.87
C CYS A 46 3.85 -16.27 19.47
N ALA A 47 3.50 -15.30 20.32
CA ALA A 47 4.49 -14.46 20.99
C ALA A 47 5.45 -15.28 21.87
N HIS A 48 4.92 -16.21 22.68
CA HIS A 48 5.75 -17.07 23.53
C HIS A 48 6.61 -18.07 22.74
N ALA A 49 6.12 -18.55 21.59
CA ALA A 49 6.87 -19.45 20.72
C ALA A 49 7.99 -18.74 19.93
N GLY A 50 8.04 -17.41 19.93
CA GLY A 50 9.04 -16.64 19.18
C GLY A 50 8.68 -16.42 17.71
N VAL A 51 7.39 -16.46 17.38
CA VAL A 51 6.86 -16.05 16.08
C VAL A 51 7.15 -14.56 15.87
N THR A 52 7.64 -14.21 14.69
CA THR A 52 7.93 -12.81 14.33
C THR A 52 6.66 -12.09 13.90
N THR A 53 6.63 -10.76 14.02
CA THR A 53 5.50 -9.94 13.53
C THR A 53 5.22 -10.15 12.04
N GLY A 54 6.26 -10.43 11.24
CA GLY A 54 6.12 -10.75 9.82
C GLY A 54 5.42 -12.09 9.58
N GLU A 55 5.81 -13.15 10.30
CA GLU A 55 5.19 -14.48 10.18
C GLU A 55 3.74 -14.47 10.66
N TRP A 56 3.48 -13.82 11.79
CA TRP A 56 2.13 -13.64 12.32
C TRP A 56 1.26 -12.86 11.33
N GLY A 57 1.73 -11.71 10.86
CA GLY A 57 1.02 -10.91 9.87
C GLY A 57 0.75 -11.69 8.58
N GLN A 58 1.69 -12.53 8.14
CA GLN A 58 1.49 -13.38 6.97
C GLN A 58 0.40 -14.44 7.19
N ALA A 59 0.42 -15.14 8.33
CA ALA A 59 -0.59 -16.15 8.64
C ALA A 59 -2.01 -15.57 8.66
N LEU A 60 -2.18 -14.33 9.12
CA LEU A 60 -3.48 -13.63 9.06
C LEU A 60 -3.82 -13.15 7.65
N ARG A 61 -2.84 -12.64 6.88
CA ARG A 61 -3.04 -12.27 5.47
C ARG A 61 -3.47 -13.46 4.62
N ASP A 62 -2.94 -14.65 4.87
CA ASP A 62 -3.31 -15.86 4.12
C ASP A 62 -4.79 -16.26 4.36
N VAL A 63 -5.40 -15.83 5.46
CA VAL A 63 -6.81 -16.11 5.79
C VAL A 63 -7.73 -14.97 5.38
N PHE A 64 -7.37 -13.73 5.71
CA PHE A 64 -8.24 -12.56 5.53
C PHE A 64 -7.94 -11.75 4.26
N GLY A 65 -6.80 -11.99 3.62
CA GLY A 65 -6.28 -11.14 2.56
C GLY A 65 -5.72 -9.82 3.09
N GLU A 66 -5.46 -8.90 2.15
CA GLU A 66 -5.05 -7.53 2.44
C GLU A 66 -6.15 -6.54 2.09
N TYR A 67 -6.44 -5.62 3.01
CA TYR A 67 -7.34 -4.52 2.71
C TYR A 67 -6.68 -3.49 1.78
N ARG A 68 -7.35 -3.19 0.66
CA ARG A 68 -7.00 -2.09 -0.25
C ARG A 68 -8.12 -1.06 -0.20
N ALA A 69 -7.82 0.10 0.37
CA ALA A 69 -8.78 1.19 0.44
C ALA A 69 -9.11 1.72 -0.96
N PRO A 70 -10.39 2.04 -1.26
CA PRO A 70 -10.74 2.78 -2.45
C PRO A 70 -10.00 4.12 -2.50
N THR A 71 -9.54 4.53 -3.67
CA THR A 71 -8.89 5.82 -3.86
C THR A 71 -9.93 6.94 -3.81
N GLY A 72 -9.74 7.96 -2.97
CA GLY A 72 -10.68 9.08 -2.79
C GLY A 72 -10.89 9.99 -4.02
N ILE A 73 -10.31 9.66 -5.17
CA ILE A 73 -10.32 10.49 -6.38
C ILE A 73 -11.65 10.37 -7.14
N SER A 74 -12.31 9.21 -7.10
CA SER A 74 -13.50 8.95 -7.93
C SER A 74 -14.77 9.68 -7.49
N GLY A 75 -14.85 10.14 -6.23
CA GLY A 75 -16.09 10.70 -5.65
C GLY A 75 -16.13 12.22 -5.45
N ALA A 76 -14.98 12.91 -5.48
CA ALA A 76 -14.93 14.31 -5.08
C ALA A 76 -14.90 15.26 -6.31
N ALA A 77 -16.02 15.93 -6.59
CA ALA A 77 -15.97 17.26 -7.15
C ALA A 77 -15.61 18.21 -5.98
N LEU A 78 -14.32 18.37 -5.70
CA LEU A 78 -13.90 19.41 -4.77
C LEU A 78 -14.33 20.75 -5.37
N GLY A 79 -15.13 21.51 -4.63
CA GLY A 79 -15.50 22.87 -5.02
C GLY A 79 -14.26 23.63 -5.46
N VAL A 80 -14.31 24.16 -6.68
CA VAL A 80 -13.16 24.80 -7.34
C VAL A 80 -12.82 26.07 -6.57
N ALA A 81 -11.93 25.98 -5.59
CA ALA A 81 -11.30 27.14 -4.98
C ALA A 81 -10.08 27.51 -5.84
N GLY A 82 -10.14 28.70 -6.46
CA GLY A 82 -9.10 29.27 -7.33
C GLY A 82 -9.41 29.18 -8.83
N ASP A 83 -8.96 30.16 -9.60
CA ASP A 83 -9.09 30.17 -11.06
C ASP A 83 -8.09 29.17 -11.69
N ILE A 84 -8.62 28.03 -12.15
CA ILE A 84 -7.85 26.98 -12.84
C ILE A 84 -7.82 27.16 -14.37
N THR A 85 -8.45 28.22 -14.90
CA THR A 85 -8.66 28.43 -16.34
C THR A 85 -7.33 28.54 -17.09
N ALA A 86 -6.36 29.27 -16.53
CA ALA A 86 -5.02 29.40 -17.12
C ALA A 86 -4.30 28.05 -17.21
N VAL A 87 -4.40 27.22 -16.17
CA VAL A 87 -3.80 25.88 -16.15
C VAL A 87 -4.48 24.97 -17.16
N ARG A 88 -5.83 24.97 -17.22
CA ARG A 88 -6.59 24.21 -18.22
C ARG A 88 -6.18 24.56 -19.65
N LYS A 89 -6.06 25.86 -19.94
CA LYS A 89 -5.59 26.34 -21.25
C LYS A 89 -4.20 25.78 -21.57
N ARG A 90 -3.29 25.81 -20.59
CA ARG A 90 -1.93 25.29 -20.78
C ARG A 90 -1.91 23.77 -20.98
N VAL A 91 -2.74 23.03 -20.25
CA VAL A 91 -2.91 21.58 -20.44
C VAL A 91 -3.43 21.29 -21.84
N GLU A 92 -4.37 22.08 -22.36
CA GLU A 92 -4.88 21.93 -23.73
C GLU A 92 -3.81 22.20 -24.79
N GLU A 93 -3.07 23.30 -24.66
CA GLU A 93 -1.98 23.66 -25.58
C GLU A 93 -0.94 22.54 -25.67
N VAL A 94 -0.51 22.01 -24.53
CA VAL A 94 0.49 20.93 -24.48
C VAL A 94 -0.11 19.61 -24.98
N SER A 95 -1.35 19.31 -24.62
CA SER A 95 -2.02 18.09 -25.12
C SER A 95 -2.18 18.11 -26.64
N SER A 96 -2.52 19.27 -27.21
CA SER A 96 -2.59 19.47 -28.67
C SER A 96 -1.22 19.28 -29.32
N ALA A 97 -0.15 19.82 -28.72
CA ALA A 97 1.20 19.65 -29.23
C ALA A 97 1.71 18.20 -29.14
N LEU A 98 1.29 17.45 -28.12
CA LEU A 98 1.63 16.04 -27.92
C LEU A 98 0.78 15.08 -28.77
N GLY A 99 -0.33 15.55 -29.35
CA GLY A 99 -1.30 14.69 -30.04
C GLY A 99 -2.10 13.75 -29.13
N ARG A 100 -2.00 13.93 -27.81
CA ARG A 100 -2.70 13.16 -26.78
C ARG A 100 -2.86 13.98 -25.51
N ARG A 101 -3.78 13.59 -24.64
CA ARG A 101 -3.92 14.24 -23.34
C ARG A 101 -2.68 14.05 -22.50
N ILE A 102 -2.26 15.11 -21.79
CA ILE A 102 -1.25 14.97 -20.74
C ILE A 102 -1.77 13.98 -19.70
N LYS A 103 -0.95 12.96 -19.41
CA LYS A 103 -1.22 11.95 -18.39
C LYS A 103 -0.18 12.05 -17.28
N ILE A 104 -0.62 11.92 -16.04
CA ILE A 104 0.26 11.83 -14.87
C ILE A 104 -0.05 10.58 -14.05
N LEU A 105 0.98 9.97 -13.49
CA LEU A 105 0.86 8.94 -12.46
C LEU A 105 1.33 9.52 -11.13
N VAL A 106 0.49 9.41 -10.10
CA VAL A 106 0.85 9.78 -8.72
C VAL A 106 1.11 8.49 -7.95
N GLY A 107 2.36 8.25 -7.57
CA GLY A 107 2.78 7.04 -6.86
C GLY A 107 3.19 7.34 -5.42
N LYS A 108 2.80 6.47 -4.48
CA LYS A 108 3.21 6.50 -3.07
C LYS A 108 3.97 5.21 -2.70
N PRO A 109 5.30 5.18 -2.89
CA PRO A 109 6.08 3.97 -2.66
C PRO A 109 6.25 3.67 -1.16
N GLY A 110 6.31 2.38 -0.82
CA GLY A 110 6.63 1.92 0.52
C GLY A 110 5.50 2.14 1.53
N LEU A 111 5.80 2.04 2.82
CA LEU A 111 4.78 1.95 3.88
C LEU A 111 4.09 3.28 4.24
N ASP A 112 4.49 4.40 3.61
CA ASP A 112 3.97 5.73 3.92
C ASP A 112 2.47 5.84 3.63
N GLY A 113 1.69 6.05 4.70
CA GLY A 113 0.23 6.19 4.65
C GLY A 113 -0.28 7.61 4.44
N HIS A 114 0.59 8.62 4.36
CA HIS A 114 0.14 10.00 4.16
C HIS A 114 -0.34 10.21 2.71
N SER A 115 -1.66 10.13 2.49
CA SER A 115 -2.27 10.21 1.16
C SER A 115 -2.91 11.55 0.81
N ASN A 116 -3.32 12.35 1.81
CA ASN A 116 -4.09 13.60 1.59
C ASN A 116 -3.48 14.53 0.52
N GLY A 117 -2.17 14.77 0.57
CA GLY A 117 -1.50 15.62 -0.41
C GLY A 117 -1.48 15.01 -1.82
N ALA A 118 -1.21 13.70 -1.92
CA ALA A 118 -1.21 12.98 -3.19
C ALA A 118 -2.61 12.98 -3.84
N GLU A 119 -3.65 12.75 -3.04
CA GLU A 119 -5.04 12.78 -3.48
C GLU A 119 -5.47 14.18 -3.93
N GLN A 120 -5.08 15.24 -3.21
CA GLN A 120 -5.36 16.62 -3.61
C GLN A 120 -4.69 16.97 -4.95
N ILE A 121 -3.43 16.58 -5.15
CA ILE A 121 -2.73 16.78 -6.41
C ILE A 121 -3.41 15.99 -7.54
N ALA A 122 -3.77 14.74 -7.31
CA ALA A 122 -4.42 13.89 -8.30
C ALA A 122 -5.80 14.45 -8.71
N VAL A 123 -6.63 14.86 -7.75
CA VAL A 123 -7.93 15.50 -8.02
C VAL A 123 -7.74 16.82 -8.78
N ARG A 124 -6.81 17.68 -8.35
CA ARG A 124 -6.60 18.98 -9.02
C ARG A 124 -6.00 18.85 -10.42
N ALA A 125 -5.14 17.86 -10.66
CA ALA A 125 -4.62 17.57 -11.99
C ALA A 125 -5.74 17.10 -12.93
N ARG A 126 -6.64 16.24 -12.45
CA ARG A 126 -7.84 15.84 -13.19
C ARG A 126 -8.73 17.04 -13.48
N ASP A 127 -8.95 17.91 -12.51
CA ASP A 127 -9.78 19.10 -12.69
C ASP A 127 -9.14 20.14 -13.64
N ALA A 128 -7.81 20.18 -13.71
CA ALA A 128 -7.04 20.90 -14.74
C ALA A 128 -7.14 20.23 -16.12
N GLY A 129 -7.72 19.04 -16.17
CA GLY A 129 -8.02 18.27 -17.36
C GLY A 129 -6.97 17.23 -17.72
N MET A 130 -5.97 16.93 -16.89
CA MET A 130 -5.04 15.83 -17.18
C MET A 130 -5.73 14.46 -17.04
N GLU A 131 -5.21 13.45 -17.73
CA GLU A 131 -5.46 12.05 -17.36
C GLU A 131 -4.64 11.72 -16.12
N VAL A 132 -5.24 11.07 -15.13
CA VAL A 132 -4.61 10.84 -13.82
C VAL A 132 -4.73 9.39 -13.43
N VAL A 133 -3.59 8.77 -13.13
CA VAL A 133 -3.48 7.43 -12.56
C VAL A 133 -3.02 7.57 -11.11
N TYR A 134 -3.79 7.00 -10.18
CA TYR A 134 -3.41 6.90 -8.78
C TYR A 134 -4.02 5.63 -8.22
N GLU A 135 -3.17 4.73 -7.74
CA GLU A 135 -3.55 3.41 -7.24
C GLU A 135 -3.51 3.33 -5.71
N GLY A 136 -3.38 4.48 -5.04
CA GLY A 136 -3.32 4.57 -3.58
C GLY A 136 -1.91 4.54 -3.00
N ILE A 137 -1.81 4.01 -1.78
CA ILE A 137 -0.59 3.96 -0.97
C ILE A 137 -0.07 2.52 -0.86
N ARG A 138 1.16 2.36 -0.34
CA ARG A 138 1.75 1.04 -0.07
C ARG A 138 1.93 0.20 -1.32
N LEU A 139 2.43 0.85 -2.36
CA LEU A 139 2.88 0.22 -3.59
C LEU A 139 4.40 0.00 -3.52
N THR A 140 4.87 -1.07 -4.12
CA THR A 140 6.30 -1.25 -4.37
C THR A 140 6.73 -0.36 -5.54
N PRO A 141 8.02 0.02 -5.63
CA PRO A 141 8.54 0.72 -6.80
C PRO A 141 8.27 -0.05 -8.11
N GLY A 142 8.35 -1.38 -8.08
CA GLY A 142 8.07 -2.22 -9.25
C GLY A 142 6.62 -2.13 -9.73
N GLN A 143 5.65 -2.07 -8.81
CA GLN A 143 4.23 -1.86 -9.15
C GLN A 143 4.02 -0.49 -9.79
N ILE A 144 4.62 0.57 -9.24
CA ILE A 144 4.52 1.93 -9.81
C ILE A 144 5.11 1.98 -11.22
N VAL A 145 6.27 1.34 -11.45
CA VAL A 145 6.89 1.26 -12.78
C VAL A 145 6.03 0.47 -13.75
N ALA A 146 5.43 -0.65 -13.31
CA ALA A 146 4.53 -1.44 -14.13
C ALA A 146 3.30 -0.62 -14.54
N ALA A 147 2.63 0.05 -13.58
CA ALA A 147 1.52 0.94 -13.87
C ALA A 147 1.91 2.07 -14.83
N ALA A 148 3.07 2.70 -14.64
CA ALA A 148 3.54 3.75 -15.54
C ALA A 148 3.78 3.27 -16.98
N ARG A 149 4.19 2.01 -17.16
CA ARG A 149 4.38 1.38 -18.46
C ARG A 149 3.05 0.98 -19.09
N ASP A 150 2.17 0.35 -18.31
CA ASP A 150 0.93 -0.23 -18.80
C ASP A 150 -0.14 0.84 -19.09
N GLU A 151 -0.05 2.00 -18.42
CA GLU A 151 -0.87 3.18 -18.63
C GLU A 151 -0.21 4.22 -19.56
N ALA A 152 0.89 3.91 -20.25
CA ALA A 152 1.64 4.87 -21.08
C ALA A 152 0.91 5.37 -22.33
#